data_AF-A0A7G1IBF4-F1
#
_entry.id   AF-A0A7G1IBF4-F1
#
_cell.length_a   1.000
_cell.length_b   1.000
_cell.length_c   1.000
_cell.angle_alpha   90.00
_cell.angle_beta   90.00
_cell.angle_gamma   90.00
#
_symmetry.space_group_name_H-M   'P 1'
#
loop_
_entity.id
_entity.type
_entity.pdbx_description
1 polymer ?
#
loop_
_entity_poly.entity_id
_entity_poly.type
_entity_poly.pdbx_seq_one_letter_code
_entity_poly.pdbx_strand_id
1 'polypeptide(L)' 'MAAAIALAQTLITAGARPALVLGHSLGELAAAAIAGVFSPVEAVVLAGCVAA' A
#
# COMPACT_ATOMS: atom_id res chain seq x y z
N MET A 1 -4.22 -2.84 -5.65
CA MET A 1 -3.68 -2.56 -4.30
C MET A 1 -2.58 -3.54 -3.89
N ALA A 2 -2.87 -4.85 -3.76
CA ALA A 2 -1.86 -5.85 -3.35
C ALA A 2 -0.57 -5.82 -4.17
N ALA A 3 -0.67 -5.77 -5.50
CA ALA A 3 0.50 -5.67 -6.38
C ALA A 3 1.36 -4.41 -6.13
N ALA A 4 0.72 -3.26 -5.89
CA ALA A 4 1.43 -2.01 -5.61
C ALA A 4 2.15 -2.06 -4.26
N ILE A 5 1.51 -2.63 -3.23
CA ILE A 5 2.10 -2.83 -1.91
C ILE A 5 3.31 -3.78 -1.99
N ALA A 6 3.14 -4.92 -2.67
CA ALA A 6 4.22 -5.90 -2.85
C ALA A 6 5.41 -5.33 -3.63
N LEU A 7 5.15 -4.56 -4.68
CA LEU A 7 6.20 -3.88 -5.45
C LEU A 7 6.94 -2.86 -4.59
N ALA A 8 6.21 -2.02 -3.84
CA ALA A 8 6.82 -1.03 -2.97
C ALA A 8 7.67 -1.67 -1.87
N GLN A 9 7.18 -2.75 -1.24
CA GLN A 9 7.94 -3.52 -0.25
C GLN A 9 9.22 -4.09 -0.87
N THR A 10 9.13 -4.68 -2.06
CA THR A 10 10.31 -5.17 -2.78
C THR A 10 11.35 -4.07 -2.95
N LEU A 11 10.95 -2.90 -3.45
CA LEU A 11 11.86 -1.76 -3.65
C LEU A 11 12.46 -1.25 -2.32
N ILE A 12 11.65 -1.16 -1.26
CA ILE A 12 12.10 -0.73 0.07
C ILE A 12 13.12 -1.71 0.65
N THR A 13 12.86 -3.03 0.52
CA THR A 13 13.80 -4.07 0.95
C THR A 13 15.08 -4.08 0.10
N ALA A 14 15.00 -3.67 -1.17
CA ALA A 14 16.16 -3.44 -2.03
C ALA A 14 16.92 -2.13 -1.73
N GLY A 15 16.53 -1.38 -0.70
CA GLY A 15 17.25 -0.20 -0.22
C GLY A 15 16.58 1.14 -0.57
N ALA A 16 15.47 1.16 -1.30
CA ALA A 16 14.74 2.40 -1.55
C ALA A 16 14.23 3.00 -0.23
N ARG A 17 14.27 4.34 -0.15
CA ARG A 17 13.75 5.12 0.98
C ARG A 17 12.85 6.22 0.43
N PRO A 18 11.56 5.93 0.18
CA PRO A 18 10.65 6.93 -0.35
C PRO A 18 10.40 8.02 0.69
N ALA A 19 10.59 9.28 0.29
CA ALA A 19 10.25 10.44 1.11
C ALA A 19 8.74 10.79 1.00
N LEU A 20 8.11 10.38 -0.10
CA LEU A 20 6.69 10.58 -0.38
C LEU A 20 6.15 9.38 -1.15
N VAL A 21 4.90 9.02 -0.87
CA VAL A 21 4.14 8.03 -1.64
C VAL A 21 2.80 8.64 -1.99
N LEU A 22 2.43 8.59 -3.27
CA LEU A 22 1.16 9.07 -3.78
C LEU A 22 0.47 7.95 -4.53
N GLY A 23 -0.86 7.96 -4.46
CA GLY A 23 -1.72 7.05 -5.18
C GLY A 23 -2.83 7.81 -5.88
N HIS A 24 -3.49 7.15 -6.83
CA HIS A 24 -4.66 7.68 -7.52
C HIS A 24 -5.83 6.72 -7.33
N SER A 25 -6.99 7.22 -6.88
CA SER A 25 -8.18 6.39 -6.63
C SER A 25 -7.87 5.27 -5.62
N LEU A 26 -8.16 4.00 -5.91
CA LEU A 26 -7.76 2.86 -5.04
C LEU A 26 -6.25 2.79 -4.76
N GLY A 27 -5.43 3.45 -5.57
CA GLY A 27 -4.01 3.61 -5.30
C GLY A 27 -3.73 4.43 -4.03
N GLU A 28 -4.62 5.33 -3.61
CA GLU A 28 -4.46 6.14 -2.40
C GLU A 28 -4.47 5.27 -1.14
N LEU A 29 -5.31 4.24 -1.10
CA LEU A 29 -5.33 3.24 -0.02
C LEU A 29 -4.03 2.42 0.01
N ALA A 30 -3.50 2.08 -1.17
CA ALA A 30 -2.20 1.41 -1.26
C ALA A 30 -1.06 2.31 -0.77
N ALA A 31 -1.07 3.59 -1.14
CA ALA A 31 -0.10 4.59 -0.70
C ALA A 31 -0.16 4.79 0.82
N ALA A 32 -1.37 4.90 1.38
CA ALA A 32 -1.60 4.98 2.82
C ALA A 32 -1.06 3.73 3.56
N ALA A 33 -1.28 2.53 3.00
CA ALA A 33 -0.73 1.30 3.57
C ALA A 33 0.80 1.24 3.51
N ILE A 34 1.41 1.65 2.39
CA ILE A 34 2.88 1.73 2.25
C ILE A 34 3.48 2.75 3.21
N ALA A 35 2.79 3.87 3.43
CA ALA A 35 3.17 4.91 4.39
C ALA A 35 2.94 4.51 5.86
N GLY A 36 2.36 3.33 6.13
CA GLY A 36 2.11 2.82 7.47
C GLY A 36 0.90 3.44 8.18
N VAL A 37 0.02 4.13 7.45
CA VAL A 37 -1.24 4.67 8.00
C VAL A 37 -2.22 3.53 8.34
N PHE A 38 -2.23 2.49 7.49
CA PHE A 38 -2.99 1.26 7.67
C PHE A 38 -2.09 0.05 7.46
N SER A 39 -2.45 -1.07 8.06
CA SER A 39 -1.95 -2.36 7.59
C SER A 39 -2.49 -2.67 6.18
N PRO A 40 -1.79 -3.50 5.38
CA PRO A 40 -2.29 -3.93 4.07
C PRO A 40 -3.68 -4.56 4.12
N VAL A 41 -4.00 -5.27 5.21
CA VAL A 41 -5.31 -5.92 5.40
C VAL A 41 -6.39 -4.89 5.66
N GLU A 42 -6.15 -3.91 6.53
CA GLU A 42 -7.10 -2.82 6.79
C GLU A 42 -7.40 -2.02 5.51
N ALA A 43 -6.40 -1.78 4.68
CA ALA A 43 -6.61 -1.11 3.40
C ALA A 43 -7.53 -1.91 2.45
N VAL A 44 -7.41 -3.25 2.41
CA VAL A 44 -8.28 -4.14 1.62
C VAL A 44 -9.72 -4.11 2.13
N VAL A 45 -9.90 -4.18 3.45
CA VAL A 45 -11.23 -4.08 4.08
C VAL A 45 -11.89 -2.74 3.78
N LEU A 46 -11.14 -1.64 3.90
CA LEU A 46 -11.63 -0.29 3.62
C LEU A 46 -11.99 -0.09 2.14
N ALA A 47 -11.32 -0.78 1.23
CA ALA A 47 -11.67 -0.80 -0.20
C ALA A 47 -12.99 -1.55 -0.49
N GLY A 48 -13.67 -2.09 0.53
CA GLY A 48 -14.91 -2.86 0.39
C GLY A 48 -14.67 -4.32 0.02
N CYS A 49 -13.43 -4.79 0.04
CA CYS A 49 -13.10 -6.20 -0.16
C CYS A 49 -13.04 -6.90 1.20
N VAL A 50 -13.85 -7.93 1.41
CA VAL A 50 -13.66 -8.84 2.55
C VAL A 50 -12.51 -9.76 2.22
N ALA A 51 -11.50 -9.83 3.09
CA ALA A 51 -10.44 -10.83 2.97
C ALA A 51 -11.07 -12.21 3.14
N ALA A 52 -11.15 -12.97 2.04
CA ALA A 52 -11.51 -14.38 2.06
C ALA A 52 -10.31 -15.23 2.50
#